data_AF-A0A954ZL41-F1
#
_entry.id   AF-A0A954ZL41-F1
#
_cell.length_a   1.000
_cell.length_b   1.000
_cell.length_c   1.000
_cell.angle_alpha   90.00
_cell.angle_beta   90.00
_cell.angle_gamma   90.00
#
_symmetry.space_group_name_H-M   'P 1'
#
loop_
_entity.id
_entity.type
_entity.pdbx_description
1 polymer ?
#
loop_
_entity_poly.entity_id
_entity_poly.type
_entity_poly.pdbx_seq_one_letter_code
_entity_poly.pdbx_strand_id
1 'polypeptide(L)'
;MSWSNENVWGSLHRFGTPGDYVYAYASNRAQTPVLYVSFWDAVRYANWLHNGKPTGPQGPETTEDGAYTLTPEAIENNAVFRNARAKFFIPNQDEWYKAAYCEGGSTDAGYWLYPTQSDIAPRASRPPGTVNSANYNFAVGNSTDVAAYVGTIGPYGTYGQAGNALEWVENVRGTESRSRSLRGGGYYDGAEELAAVTLDGWAPWSGLQTFGFRIATVPEPNAWVLMLLAISACLNSIRTRRPARGLPRQA
;
A
#
# COMPACT_ATOMS: atom_id res chain seq x y z
N MET A 1 -24.57 -7.16 5.28
CA MET A 1 -24.01 -8.32 6.00
C MET A 1 -23.92 -7.99 7.48
N SER A 2 -24.59 -8.77 8.33
CA SER A 2 -24.49 -8.65 9.79
C SER A 2 -23.17 -9.28 10.25
N TRP A 3 -22.24 -8.47 10.76
CA TRP A 3 -21.13 -8.97 11.55
C TRP A 3 -21.66 -9.34 12.94
N SER A 4 -21.97 -10.61 13.14
CA SER A 4 -22.30 -11.18 14.45
C SER A 4 -21.02 -11.70 15.11
N ASN A 5 -20.76 -11.17 16.31
CA ASN A 5 -20.06 -11.74 17.46
C ASN A 5 -18.81 -12.62 17.21
N GLU A 6 -17.67 -12.08 17.68
CA GLU A 6 -16.45 -12.82 18.03
C GLU A 6 -15.72 -13.51 16.87
N ASN A 7 -15.25 -12.73 15.90
CA ASN A 7 -14.23 -13.24 14.99
C ASN A 7 -12.87 -13.23 15.72
N VAL A 8 -12.48 -14.37 16.31
CA VAL A 8 -11.20 -14.61 17.02
C VAL A 8 -9.96 -14.29 16.15
N TRP A 9 -10.18 -14.10 14.86
CA TRP A 9 -9.20 -13.85 13.81
C TRP A 9 -9.09 -12.37 13.39
N GLY A 10 -10.10 -11.54 13.71
CA GLY A 10 -10.12 -10.12 13.37
C GLY A 10 -9.47 -9.26 14.46
N SER A 11 -8.83 -8.15 14.06
CA SER A 11 -8.23 -7.19 15.00
C SER A 11 -9.23 -6.17 15.58
N LEU A 12 -10.49 -6.18 15.14
CA LEU A 12 -11.53 -5.23 15.54
C LEU A 12 -12.79 -5.93 16.08
N HIS A 13 -13.27 -5.44 17.22
CA HIS A 13 -14.58 -5.72 17.80
C HIS A 13 -15.53 -4.56 17.50
N ARG A 14 -16.78 -4.90 17.16
CA ARG A 14 -17.86 -3.93 16.93
C ARG A 14 -18.91 -4.09 18.03
N PHE A 15 -19.30 -2.97 18.63
CA PHE A 15 -20.31 -2.86 19.67
C PHE A 15 -21.43 -1.90 19.20
N GLY A 16 -22.58 -1.95 19.84
CA GLY A 16 -23.71 -1.05 19.55
C GLY A 16 -24.79 -1.69 18.67
N THR A 17 -25.61 -0.84 18.05
CA THR A 17 -26.81 -1.22 17.28
C THR A 17 -26.73 -0.70 15.84
N PRO A 18 -27.53 -1.23 14.89
CA PRO A 18 -27.57 -0.70 13.53
C PRO A 18 -27.73 0.82 13.49
N GLY A 19 -26.73 1.52 12.91
CA GLY A 19 -26.70 2.98 12.82
C GLY A 19 -25.90 3.68 13.93
N ASP A 20 -25.53 2.97 14.99
CA ASP A 20 -24.73 3.49 16.10
C ASP A 20 -23.76 2.40 16.58
N TYR A 21 -22.62 2.31 15.90
CA TYR A 21 -21.59 1.32 16.17
C TYR A 21 -20.32 1.96 16.73
N VAL A 22 -19.76 1.34 17.75
CA VAL A 22 -18.43 1.67 18.29
C VAL A 22 -17.49 0.51 17.95
N TYR A 23 -16.25 0.82 17.56
CA TYR A 23 -15.23 -0.18 17.26
C TYR A 23 -14.08 -0.08 18.26
N ALA A 24 -13.60 -1.22 18.74
CA ALA A 24 -12.40 -1.30 19.56
C ALA A 24 -11.49 -2.41 19.03
N TYR A 25 -10.18 -2.30 19.24
CA TYR A 25 -9.28 -3.39 18.87
C TYR A 25 -9.41 -4.56 19.85
N ALA A 26 -9.17 -5.77 19.36
CA ALA A 26 -9.01 -6.94 20.21
C ALA A 26 -7.74 -6.83 21.04
N SER A 27 -7.85 -7.01 22.36
CA SER A 27 -6.76 -7.43 23.25
C SER A 27 -5.40 -6.87 22.92
N ASN A 28 -4.58 -7.64 22.26
CA ASN A 28 -3.17 -7.52 21.98
C ASN A 28 -2.91 -7.39 20.47
N ARG A 29 -3.87 -6.83 19.72
CA ARG A 29 -3.88 -6.85 18.25
C ARG A 29 -3.84 -5.48 17.60
N ALA A 30 -3.62 -4.42 18.38
CA ALA A 30 -3.57 -3.05 17.89
C ALA A 30 -2.47 -2.80 16.85
N GLN A 31 -1.43 -3.64 16.82
CA GLN A 31 -0.30 -3.55 15.89
C GLN A 31 -0.33 -4.64 14.80
N THR A 32 -1.35 -5.50 14.79
CA THR A 32 -1.57 -6.49 13.72
C THR A 32 -2.24 -5.83 12.51
N PRO A 33 -2.04 -6.33 11.28
CA PRO A 33 -2.77 -5.81 10.13
C PRO A 33 -4.28 -5.91 10.36
N VAL A 34 -5.03 -4.93 9.85
CA VAL A 34 -6.48 -5.04 9.73
C VAL A 34 -6.79 -6.03 8.60
N LEU A 35 -7.61 -7.04 8.91
CA LEU A 35 -7.97 -8.13 8.01
C LEU A 35 -9.48 -8.17 7.82
N TYR A 36 -9.97 -9.04 6.93
CA TYR A 36 -11.37 -9.08 6.51
C TYR A 36 -11.83 -7.78 5.86
N VAL A 37 -10.92 -7.13 5.12
CA VAL A 37 -11.18 -5.85 4.45
C VAL A 37 -11.41 -6.10 2.97
N SER A 38 -12.52 -5.59 2.42
CA SER A 38 -12.75 -5.60 0.98
C SER A 38 -11.95 -4.49 0.29
N PHE A 39 -11.75 -4.60 -1.03
CA PHE A 39 -11.11 -3.52 -1.79
C PHE A 39 -11.86 -2.20 -1.62
N TRP A 40 -13.20 -2.26 -1.58
CA TRP A 40 -14.05 -1.08 -1.41
C TRP A 40 -13.94 -0.44 -0.04
N ASP A 41 -13.71 -1.22 1.02
CA ASP A 41 -13.43 -0.69 2.35
C ASP A 41 -12.06 0.02 2.38
N ALA A 42 -11.06 -0.57 1.72
CA ALA A 42 -9.71 -0.01 1.64
C ALA A 42 -9.68 1.36 0.91
N VAL A 43 -10.36 1.49 -0.24
CA VAL A 43 -10.44 2.77 -0.96
C VAL A 43 -11.28 3.82 -0.21
N ARG A 44 -12.33 3.41 0.50
CA ARG A 44 -13.09 4.31 1.38
C ARG A 44 -12.23 4.84 2.52
N TYR A 45 -11.39 3.98 3.11
CA TYR A 45 -10.43 4.41 4.12
C TYR A 45 -9.40 5.39 3.54
N ALA A 46 -8.91 5.15 2.32
CA ALA A 46 -8.03 6.09 1.63
C ALA A 46 -8.71 7.45 1.37
N ASN A 47 -9.99 7.47 0.98
CA ASN A 47 -10.80 8.69 0.88
C ASN A 47 -10.94 9.42 2.21
N TRP A 48 -11.26 8.69 3.29
CA TRP A 48 -11.36 9.27 4.62
C TRP A 48 -10.04 9.93 5.06
N LEU A 49 -8.89 9.27 4.82
CA LEU A 49 -7.58 9.87 5.05
C LEU A 49 -7.34 11.11 4.18
N HIS A 50 -7.68 11.02 2.89
CA HIS A 50 -7.56 12.13 1.93
C HIS A 50 -8.33 13.36 2.38
N ASN A 51 -9.54 13.17 2.89
CA ASN A 51 -10.45 14.21 3.33
C ASN A 51 -10.13 14.76 4.73
N GLY A 52 -9.02 14.33 5.34
CA GLY A 52 -8.60 14.84 6.64
C GLY A 52 -9.30 14.18 7.83
N LYS A 53 -9.75 12.93 7.66
CA LYS A 53 -10.36 12.10 8.70
C LYS A 53 -11.66 12.67 9.29
N PRO A 54 -12.60 13.15 8.45
CA PRO A 54 -13.82 13.77 8.94
C PRO A 54 -14.73 12.76 9.65
N THR A 55 -15.58 13.27 10.54
CA THR A 55 -16.70 12.52 11.13
C THR A 55 -17.99 12.90 10.42
N GLY A 56 -18.83 11.92 10.07
CA GLY A 56 -20.10 12.19 9.41
C GLY A 56 -20.65 10.95 8.71
N PRO A 57 -21.83 11.07 8.08
CA PRO A 57 -22.39 9.98 7.29
C PRO A 57 -21.50 9.63 6.10
N GLN A 58 -21.65 8.42 5.59
CA GLN A 58 -21.06 7.99 4.33
C GLN A 58 -21.51 8.92 3.19
N GLY A 59 -20.56 9.57 2.52
CA GLY A 59 -20.85 10.50 1.42
C GLY A 59 -19.59 11.11 0.81
N PRO A 60 -19.73 12.03 -0.17
CA PRO A 60 -18.59 12.61 -0.89
C PRO A 60 -17.61 13.34 0.02
N GLU A 61 -18.09 13.98 1.09
CA GLU A 61 -17.26 14.73 2.04
C GLU A 61 -16.53 13.81 3.04
N THR A 62 -16.83 12.51 3.07
CA THR A 62 -16.24 11.55 4.01
C THR A 62 -15.49 10.43 3.29
N THR A 63 -16.21 9.50 2.65
CA THR A 63 -15.65 8.25 2.12
C THR A 63 -15.94 7.98 0.65
N GLU A 64 -16.92 8.65 0.03
CA GLU A 64 -17.33 8.38 -1.36
C GLU A 64 -16.66 9.28 -2.41
N ASP A 65 -15.90 10.30 -2.00
CA ASP A 65 -15.07 11.08 -2.92
C ASP A 65 -13.76 11.54 -2.25
N GLY A 66 -12.78 11.95 -3.05
CA GLY A 66 -11.45 12.39 -2.59
C GLY A 66 -10.32 11.77 -3.41
N ALA A 67 -9.64 10.76 -2.84
CA ALA A 67 -8.62 9.99 -3.55
C ALA A 67 -9.22 9.13 -4.68
N TYR A 68 -10.48 8.72 -4.54
CA TYR A 68 -11.26 7.93 -5.48
C TYR A 68 -12.69 8.47 -5.48
N THR A 69 -13.31 8.57 -6.65
CA THR A 69 -14.73 8.89 -6.76
C THR A 69 -15.53 7.58 -6.82
N LEU A 70 -16.36 7.34 -5.80
CA LEU A 70 -17.13 6.11 -5.63
C LEU A 70 -18.59 6.34 -6.00
N THR A 71 -18.97 5.96 -7.22
CA THR A 71 -20.38 5.89 -7.63
C THR A 71 -20.86 4.43 -7.60
N PRO A 72 -22.17 4.17 -7.43
CA PRO A 72 -22.71 2.81 -7.53
C PRO A 72 -22.31 2.11 -8.83
N GLU A 73 -22.39 2.83 -9.96
CA GLU A 73 -22.01 2.33 -11.28
C GLU A 73 -20.51 2.01 -11.38
N ALA A 74 -19.63 2.89 -10.90
CA ALA A 74 -18.19 2.64 -10.95
C ALA A 74 -17.79 1.44 -10.06
N ILE A 75 -18.45 1.28 -8.92
CA ILE A 75 -18.26 0.13 -8.02
C ILE A 75 -18.75 -1.16 -8.68
N GLU A 76 -19.97 -1.16 -9.24
CA GLU A 76 -20.58 -2.31 -9.93
C GLU A 76 -19.71 -2.79 -11.11
N ASN A 77 -19.20 -1.85 -11.90
CA ASN A 77 -18.36 -2.14 -13.05
C ASN A 77 -16.88 -2.39 -12.69
N ASN A 78 -16.53 -2.31 -11.40
CA ASN A 78 -15.14 -2.37 -10.92
C ASN A 78 -14.22 -1.40 -11.70
N ALA A 79 -14.73 -0.19 -11.95
CA ALA A 79 -14.12 0.85 -12.78
C ALA A 79 -13.76 2.11 -11.98
N VAL A 80 -13.39 1.93 -10.71
CA VAL A 80 -12.87 2.99 -9.85
C VAL A 80 -11.36 3.15 -10.08
N PHE A 81 -10.92 4.39 -10.29
CA PHE A 81 -9.53 4.75 -10.50
C PHE A 81 -9.12 5.87 -9.54
N ARG A 82 -7.81 5.92 -9.25
CA ARG A 82 -7.21 6.97 -8.42
C ARG A 82 -7.39 8.34 -9.10
N ASN A 83 -7.87 9.32 -8.34
CA ASN A 83 -7.96 10.70 -8.77
C ASN A 83 -6.56 11.35 -8.80
N ALA A 84 -6.31 12.25 -9.76
CA ALA A 84 -5.00 12.85 -9.98
C ALA A 84 -4.42 13.62 -8.77
N ARG A 85 -5.26 14.04 -7.83
CA ARG A 85 -4.87 14.78 -6.62
C ARG A 85 -4.82 13.91 -5.35
N ALA A 86 -4.89 12.59 -5.48
CA ALA A 86 -4.90 11.67 -4.35
C ALA A 86 -3.65 11.84 -3.46
N LYS A 87 -3.85 12.18 -2.18
CA LYS A 87 -2.79 12.31 -1.17
C LYS A 87 -2.45 10.97 -0.51
N PHE A 88 -3.47 10.15 -0.27
CA PHE A 88 -3.40 8.80 0.28
C PHE A 88 -4.17 7.88 -0.65
N PHE A 89 -3.60 6.73 -0.97
CA PHE A 89 -4.17 5.79 -1.93
C PHE A 89 -3.69 4.37 -1.67
N ILE A 90 -4.40 3.40 -2.21
CA ILE A 90 -3.93 2.02 -2.33
C ILE A 90 -2.84 2.00 -3.39
N PRO A 91 -1.66 1.40 -3.16
CA PRO A 91 -0.64 1.34 -4.19
C PRO A 91 -1.15 0.56 -5.41
N ASN A 92 -0.71 0.97 -6.59
CA ASN A 92 -0.85 0.11 -7.77
C ASN A 92 0.19 -1.02 -7.70
N GLN A 93 0.07 -1.97 -8.63
CA GLN A 93 0.93 -3.15 -8.71
C GLN A 93 2.41 -2.76 -8.82
N ASP A 94 2.76 -1.77 -9.64
CA ASP A 94 4.15 -1.40 -9.88
C ASP A 94 4.76 -0.70 -8.65
N GLU A 95 3.98 0.16 -7.99
CA GLU A 95 4.36 0.83 -6.74
C GLU A 95 4.59 -0.20 -5.62
N TRP A 96 3.65 -1.15 -5.45
CA TRP A 96 3.77 -2.21 -4.46
C TRP A 96 4.95 -3.13 -4.75
N TYR A 97 5.08 -3.56 -6.01
CA TYR A 97 6.11 -4.48 -6.49
C TYR A 97 7.51 -3.88 -6.32
N LYS A 98 7.68 -2.62 -6.71
CA LYS A 98 8.95 -1.92 -6.53
C LYS A 98 9.32 -1.81 -5.05
N ALA A 99 8.37 -1.45 -4.19
CA ALA A 99 8.62 -1.35 -2.74
C ALA A 99 9.03 -2.70 -2.11
N ALA A 100 8.45 -3.81 -2.61
CA ALA A 100 8.73 -5.16 -2.11
C ALA A 100 10.06 -5.73 -2.62
N TYR A 101 10.33 -5.64 -3.92
CA TYR A 101 11.31 -6.51 -4.57
C TYR A 101 12.53 -5.79 -5.13
N CYS A 102 12.45 -4.49 -5.45
CA CYS A 102 13.55 -3.81 -6.11
C CYS A 102 14.75 -3.68 -5.17
N GLU A 103 15.94 -4.10 -5.63
CA GLU A 103 17.20 -4.08 -4.87
C GLU A 103 17.63 -2.69 -4.40
N GLY A 104 17.01 -1.63 -4.91
CA GLY A 104 17.28 -0.24 -4.55
C GLY A 104 18.58 0.28 -5.17
N GLY A 105 18.83 1.59 -5.01
CA GLY A 105 20.14 2.19 -5.26
C GLY A 105 20.50 2.56 -6.72
N SER A 106 19.65 2.27 -7.72
CA SER A 106 19.93 2.59 -9.13
C SER A 106 18.66 2.61 -10.00
N THR A 107 18.72 3.26 -11.17
CA THR A 107 17.70 3.15 -12.23
C THR A 107 17.74 1.80 -12.97
N ASP A 108 18.83 1.05 -12.81
CA ASP A 108 19.06 -0.28 -13.39
C ASP A 108 19.08 -1.38 -12.30
N ALA A 109 18.43 -1.14 -11.16
CA ALA A 109 18.40 -2.09 -10.06
C ALA A 109 17.65 -3.38 -10.43
N GLY A 110 18.19 -4.51 -9.99
CA GLY A 110 17.53 -5.81 -10.09
C GLY A 110 16.33 -5.94 -9.15
N TYR A 111 15.75 -7.14 -9.13
CA TYR A 111 14.64 -7.48 -8.27
C TYR A 111 14.92 -8.81 -7.58
N TRP A 112 14.77 -8.82 -6.25
CA TRP A 112 14.73 -10.03 -5.47
C TRP A 112 13.47 -10.84 -5.77
N LEU A 113 13.57 -12.16 -5.71
CA LEU A 113 12.40 -13.04 -5.81
C LEU A 113 11.44 -12.87 -4.62
N TYR A 114 11.95 -12.57 -3.42
CA TYR A 114 11.15 -12.41 -2.22
C TYR A 114 11.32 -11.02 -1.58
N PRO A 115 10.29 -10.49 -0.88
CA PRO A 115 10.33 -9.15 -0.29
C PRO A 115 11.36 -8.99 0.84
N THR A 116 11.96 -10.10 1.25
CA THR A 116 12.91 -10.23 2.35
C THR A 116 14.36 -9.97 1.93
N GLN A 117 14.55 -9.32 0.77
CA GLN A 117 15.86 -9.04 0.16
C GLN A 117 16.64 -10.32 -0.15
N SER A 118 15.97 -11.33 -0.72
CA SER A 118 16.58 -12.62 -1.05
C SER A 118 15.88 -13.30 -2.23
N ASP A 119 16.65 -14.09 -2.98
CA ASP A 119 16.13 -15.03 -3.97
C ASP A 119 15.79 -16.42 -3.36
N ILE A 120 16.11 -16.61 -2.09
CA ILE A 120 15.79 -17.82 -1.33
C ILE A 120 14.52 -17.55 -0.53
N ALA A 121 13.55 -18.46 -0.63
CA ALA A 121 12.29 -18.36 0.11
C ALA A 121 12.55 -18.08 1.60
N PRO A 122 11.83 -17.11 2.21
CA PRO A 122 11.98 -16.82 3.61
C PRO A 122 11.61 -18.03 4.45
N ARG A 123 12.19 -18.16 5.64
CA ARG A 123 11.83 -19.22 6.58
C ARG A 123 10.49 -18.89 7.27
N ALA A 124 9.51 -19.78 7.11
CA ALA A 124 8.30 -19.79 7.93
C ALA A 124 8.66 -19.98 9.41
N SER A 125 8.48 -18.97 10.24
CA SER A 125 8.81 -19.05 11.67
C SER A 125 8.02 -18.04 12.49
N ARG A 126 7.94 -18.24 13.81
CA ARG A 126 7.35 -17.26 14.73
C ARG A 126 8.27 -16.03 14.89
N PRO A 127 7.73 -14.81 15.11
CA PRO A 127 8.54 -13.62 15.35
C PRO A 127 9.34 -13.74 16.68
N PRO A 128 10.49 -13.07 16.82
CA PRO A 128 11.03 -12.07 15.89
C PRO A 128 11.68 -12.67 14.63
N GLY A 129 11.75 -14.01 14.54
CA GLY A 129 12.40 -14.72 13.44
C GLY A 129 13.92 -14.50 13.41
N THR A 130 14.54 -14.92 12.31
CA THR A 130 15.92 -14.57 11.97
C THR A 130 15.92 -13.66 10.73
N VAL A 131 17.10 -13.41 10.15
CA VAL A 131 17.16 -12.88 8.78
C VAL A 131 16.36 -13.78 7.83
N ASN A 132 15.77 -13.18 6.80
CA ASN A 132 14.95 -13.87 5.80
C ASN A 132 13.85 -14.75 6.43
N SER A 133 13.04 -14.20 7.34
CA SER A 133 11.93 -14.90 8.01
C SER A 133 10.62 -14.15 7.82
N ALA A 134 9.51 -14.89 7.68
CA ALA A 134 8.18 -14.32 7.47
C ALA A 134 7.11 -15.17 8.15
N ASN A 135 5.92 -14.58 8.34
CA ASN A 135 4.73 -15.29 8.84
C ASN A 135 3.91 -15.84 7.66
N TYR A 136 4.11 -17.09 7.29
CA TYR A 136 3.34 -17.79 6.26
C TYR A 136 3.32 -19.30 6.59
N ASN A 137 2.62 -20.12 5.79
CA ASN A 137 2.53 -21.57 5.98
C ASN A 137 2.14 -21.98 7.42
N PHE A 138 1.20 -21.24 8.01
CA PHE A 138 0.71 -21.43 9.37
C PHE A 138 1.80 -21.37 10.47
N ALA A 139 2.94 -20.72 10.24
CA ALA A 139 4.05 -20.67 11.21
C ALA A 139 3.62 -20.20 12.62
N VAL A 140 2.72 -19.21 12.67
CA VAL A 140 2.09 -18.73 13.90
C VAL A 140 0.68 -19.27 14.05
N GLY A 141 -0.01 -19.49 12.92
CA GLY A 141 -1.42 -19.87 12.81
C GLY A 141 -2.39 -18.68 12.71
N ASN A 142 -1.89 -17.44 12.78
CA ASN A 142 -2.66 -16.19 12.68
C ASN A 142 -1.71 -15.04 12.27
N SER A 143 -2.24 -13.84 12.01
CA SER A 143 -1.40 -12.65 11.80
C SER A 143 -0.65 -12.22 13.07
N THR A 144 0.47 -11.54 12.88
CA THR A 144 1.34 -10.96 13.91
C THR A 144 1.44 -9.45 13.74
N ASP A 145 2.06 -8.78 14.71
CA ASP A 145 2.37 -7.36 14.60
C ASP A 145 3.16 -7.06 13.32
N VAL A 146 2.85 -5.94 12.66
CA VAL A 146 3.39 -5.59 11.34
C VAL A 146 4.93 -5.53 11.36
N ALA A 147 5.52 -5.01 12.43
CA ALA A 147 6.97 -4.87 12.58
C ALA A 147 7.64 -5.99 13.42
N ALA A 148 6.97 -7.15 13.59
CA ALA A 148 7.47 -8.21 14.47
C ALA A 148 8.76 -8.88 13.97
N TYR A 149 8.98 -8.95 12.65
CA TYR A 149 10.15 -9.60 12.04
C TYR A 149 11.30 -8.60 11.83
N VAL A 150 11.93 -8.19 12.94
CA VAL A 150 12.93 -7.10 12.96
C VAL A 150 14.18 -7.37 12.11
N GLY A 151 14.51 -8.63 11.83
CA GLY A 151 15.63 -9.02 10.98
C GLY A 151 15.30 -9.10 9.48
N THR A 152 14.05 -8.79 9.10
CA THR A 152 13.54 -8.96 7.73
C THR A 152 12.74 -7.71 7.34
N ILE A 153 13.48 -6.67 6.97
CA ILE A 153 12.93 -5.41 6.47
C ILE A 153 13.03 -5.41 4.94
N GLY A 154 12.00 -4.94 4.25
CA GLY A 154 12.01 -4.83 2.79
C GLY A 154 13.03 -3.81 2.28
N PRO A 155 13.34 -3.82 0.97
CA PRO A 155 14.41 -3.00 0.39
C PRO A 155 14.25 -1.49 0.63
N TYR A 156 13.01 -1.00 0.74
CA TYR A 156 12.69 0.41 0.98
C TYR A 156 12.25 0.69 2.44
N GLY A 157 12.67 -0.15 3.38
CA GLY A 157 12.32 0.02 4.80
C GLY A 157 10.90 -0.42 5.15
N THR A 158 10.23 -1.14 4.26
CA THR A 158 8.85 -1.61 4.43
C THR A 158 8.80 -2.86 5.31
N TYR A 159 7.79 -2.94 6.16
CA TYR A 159 7.50 -4.14 6.95
C TYR A 159 6.31 -4.90 6.36
N GLY A 160 6.29 -6.21 6.56
CA GLY A 160 5.11 -7.05 6.33
C GLY A 160 4.68 -7.22 4.86
N GLN A 161 5.58 -7.03 3.88
CA GLN A 161 5.26 -7.35 2.47
C GLN A 161 5.44 -8.84 2.12
N ALA A 162 6.05 -9.61 3.03
CA ALA A 162 6.21 -11.07 2.92
C ALA A 162 5.37 -11.77 4.00
N GLY A 163 4.27 -12.39 3.60
CA GLY A 163 3.35 -13.09 4.49
C GLY A 163 2.52 -12.14 5.34
N ASN A 164 1.97 -12.69 6.43
CA ASN A 164 1.09 -12.03 7.39
C ASN A 164 -0.31 -11.72 6.83
N ALA A 165 -0.38 -10.96 5.73
CA ALA A 165 -1.61 -10.55 5.07
C ALA A 165 -1.40 -10.42 3.56
N LEU A 166 -2.38 -10.85 2.77
CA LEU A 166 -2.49 -10.43 1.38
C LEU A 166 -2.94 -8.97 1.36
N GLU A 167 -2.29 -8.17 0.52
CA GLU A 167 -2.56 -6.74 0.45
C GLU A 167 -3.17 -6.36 -0.89
N TRP A 168 -4.36 -5.71 -0.84
CA TRP A 168 -5.02 -5.19 -2.03
C TRP A 168 -4.13 -4.19 -2.77
N VAL A 169 -4.10 -4.28 -4.10
CA VAL A 169 -3.53 -3.27 -5.00
C VAL A 169 -4.57 -2.81 -6.01
N GLU A 170 -4.41 -1.60 -6.56
CA GLU A 170 -5.45 -0.96 -7.40
C GLU A 170 -5.80 -1.72 -8.67
N ASN A 171 -4.85 -2.47 -9.23
CA ASN A 171 -5.00 -3.06 -10.55
C ASN A 171 -6.17 -4.06 -10.59
N VAL A 172 -6.93 -4.00 -11.67
CA VAL A 172 -7.86 -5.07 -12.04
C VAL A 172 -7.03 -6.31 -12.39
N ARG A 173 -7.46 -7.48 -11.92
CA ARG A 173 -6.87 -8.76 -12.31
C ARG A 173 -7.65 -9.39 -13.46
N GLY A 174 -6.93 -9.75 -14.51
CA GLY A 174 -7.51 -10.38 -15.71
C GLY A 174 -8.29 -9.39 -16.59
N THR A 175 -8.91 -9.91 -17.64
CA THR A 175 -9.54 -9.12 -18.70
C THR A 175 -11.03 -8.83 -18.47
N GLU A 176 -11.68 -9.51 -17.51
CA GLU A 176 -13.13 -9.44 -17.32
C GLU A 176 -13.58 -8.46 -16.21
N SER A 177 -12.68 -7.62 -15.67
CA SER A 177 -12.97 -6.68 -14.57
C SER A 177 -13.61 -7.30 -13.31
N ARG A 178 -13.60 -8.62 -13.15
CA ARG A 178 -14.27 -9.30 -12.03
C ARG A 178 -13.47 -9.29 -10.73
N SER A 179 -12.21 -8.91 -10.75
CA SER A 179 -11.32 -9.03 -9.60
C SER A 179 -10.34 -7.86 -9.49
N ARG A 180 -9.96 -7.55 -8.26
CA ARG A 180 -8.80 -6.70 -7.95
C ARG A 180 -7.63 -7.56 -7.57
N SER A 181 -6.43 -7.03 -7.74
CA SER A 181 -5.20 -7.75 -7.47
C SER A 181 -4.82 -7.71 -5.99
N LEU A 182 -4.13 -8.77 -5.54
CA LEU A 182 -3.59 -8.96 -4.20
C LEU A 182 -2.13 -9.40 -4.32
N ARG A 183 -1.28 -9.02 -3.36
CA ARG A 183 0.12 -9.47 -3.30
C ARG A 183 0.58 -9.74 -1.86
N GLY A 184 1.70 -10.46 -1.75
CA GLY A 184 2.50 -10.59 -0.54
C GLY A 184 2.27 -11.89 0.24
N GLY A 185 1.18 -12.60 0.00
CA GLY A 185 0.81 -13.82 0.72
C GLY A 185 0.31 -13.57 2.14
N GLY A 186 -0.64 -14.38 2.60
CA GLY A 186 -1.17 -14.39 3.95
C GLY A 186 -0.43 -15.35 4.88
N TYR A 187 -0.77 -15.31 6.16
CA TYR A 187 -0.12 -16.17 7.17
C TYR A 187 -0.30 -17.68 6.96
N TYR A 188 -1.26 -18.11 6.14
CA TYR A 188 -1.52 -19.52 5.84
C TYR A 188 -1.09 -19.95 4.45
N ASP A 189 -0.69 -19.00 3.58
CA ASP A 189 -0.30 -19.29 2.21
C ASP A 189 1.11 -19.92 2.14
N GLY A 190 1.44 -20.52 1.01
CA GLY A 190 2.77 -21.09 0.73
C GLY A 190 3.80 -20.00 0.43
N ALA A 191 5.05 -20.40 0.17
CA ALA A 191 6.11 -19.44 -0.15
C ALA A 191 5.92 -18.83 -1.55
N GLU A 192 5.30 -19.57 -2.45
CA GLU A 192 4.99 -19.19 -3.81
C GLU A 192 4.09 -17.96 -3.89
N GLU A 193 3.17 -17.75 -2.95
CA GLU A 193 2.33 -16.55 -2.86
C GLU A 193 3.10 -15.29 -2.41
N LEU A 194 4.26 -15.47 -1.77
CA LEU A 194 5.15 -14.38 -1.36
C LEU A 194 6.07 -13.92 -2.51
N ALA A 195 6.19 -14.71 -3.58
CA ALA A 195 7.19 -14.48 -4.62
C ALA A 195 6.78 -13.35 -5.58
N ALA A 196 7.79 -12.69 -6.16
CA ALA A 196 7.62 -11.60 -7.12
C ALA A 196 6.73 -11.98 -8.32
N VAL A 197 6.86 -13.21 -8.80
CA VAL A 197 6.10 -13.73 -9.94
C VAL A 197 4.60 -13.88 -9.67
N THR A 198 4.18 -13.87 -8.41
CA THR A 198 2.81 -14.16 -8.03
C THR A 198 1.98 -12.88 -7.89
N LEU A 199 0.83 -12.89 -8.58
CA LEU A 199 -0.20 -11.88 -8.51
C LEU A 199 -1.54 -12.57 -8.31
N ASP A 200 -2.03 -12.50 -7.08
CA ASP A 200 -3.35 -12.99 -6.73
C ASP A 200 -4.41 -11.97 -7.07
N GLY A 201 -5.66 -12.40 -6.98
CA GLY A 201 -6.76 -11.47 -7.00
C GLY A 201 -8.09 -12.15 -6.83
N TRP A 202 -9.03 -11.35 -6.37
CA TRP A 202 -10.32 -11.82 -5.92
C TRP A 202 -11.39 -10.76 -6.16
N ALA A 203 -12.65 -11.15 -6.01
CA ALA A 203 -13.77 -10.22 -6.17
C ALA A 203 -13.65 -9.05 -5.16
N PRO A 204 -13.77 -7.78 -5.61
CA PRO A 204 -13.44 -6.60 -4.80
C PRO A 204 -14.34 -6.40 -3.57
N TRP A 205 -15.49 -7.08 -3.55
CA TRP A 205 -16.46 -7.10 -2.45
C TRP A 205 -16.06 -8.01 -1.29
N SER A 206 -15.04 -8.85 -1.46
CA SER A 206 -14.70 -9.88 -0.48
C SER A 206 -13.70 -9.34 0.52
N GLY A 207 -13.98 -9.48 1.81
CA GLY A 207 -13.01 -9.31 2.89
C GLY A 207 -12.74 -10.66 3.56
N LEU A 208 -11.72 -11.39 3.09
CA LEU A 208 -11.36 -12.70 3.65
C LEU A 208 -10.32 -12.58 4.77
N GLN A 209 -10.06 -13.69 5.45
CA GLN A 209 -9.32 -13.72 6.72
C GLN A 209 -7.87 -13.21 6.66
N THR A 210 -7.26 -13.14 5.49
CA THR A 210 -5.92 -12.56 5.27
C THR A 210 -5.94 -11.31 4.41
N PHE A 211 -7.12 -10.82 4.00
CA PHE A 211 -7.20 -9.67 3.11
C PHE A 211 -7.11 -8.38 3.92
N GLY A 212 -5.97 -7.71 3.75
CA GLY A 212 -5.70 -6.38 4.25
C GLY A 212 -5.26 -5.45 3.12
N PHE A 213 -4.58 -4.37 3.47
CA PHE A 213 -4.06 -3.39 2.52
C PHE A 213 -2.96 -2.57 3.16
N ARG A 214 -2.24 -1.81 2.33
CA ARG A 214 -1.38 -0.72 2.79
C ARG A 214 -1.72 0.57 2.07
N ILE A 215 -1.37 1.69 2.70
CA ILE A 215 -1.52 3.02 2.10
C ILE A 215 -0.18 3.46 1.53
N ALA A 216 -0.22 3.94 0.30
CA ALA A 216 0.84 4.72 -0.30
C ALA A 216 0.44 6.21 -0.31
N THR A 217 1.46 7.05 -0.38
CA THR A 217 1.32 8.50 -0.43
C THR A 217 2.43 9.06 -1.31
N VAL A 218 2.13 10.11 -2.06
CA VAL A 218 3.17 10.90 -2.73
C VAL A 218 3.67 11.90 -1.69
N PRO A 219 4.98 11.90 -1.34
CA PRO A 219 5.53 12.97 -0.53
C PRO A 219 5.21 14.29 -1.20
N GLU A 220 4.56 15.22 -0.51
CA GLU A 220 4.32 16.55 -1.09
C GLU A 220 5.66 17.08 -1.61
N PRO A 221 5.72 17.65 -2.83
CA PRO A 221 6.96 18.16 -3.37
C PRO A 221 7.58 19.07 -2.33
N ASN A 222 8.70 18.66 -1.76
CA ASN A 222 9.38 19.41 -0.72
C ASN A 222 9.60 20.79 -1.36
N ALA A 223 8.93 21.84 -0.86
CA ALA A 223 8.95 23.15 -1.52
C ALA A 223 10.40 23.62 -1.79
N TRP A 224 11.32 23.19 -0.95
CA TRP A 224 12.77 23.32 -1.09
C TRP A 224 13.36 22.69 -2.35
N VAL A 225 12.94 21.50 -2.76
CA VAL A 225 13.42 20.83 -3.99
C VAL A 225 12.92 21.56 -5.22
N LEU A 226 11.65 21.99 -5.25
CA LEU A 226 11.12 22.81 -6.34
C LEU A 226 11.80 24.19 -6.40
N MET A 227 12.09 24.79 -5.25
CA MET A 227 12.79 26.07 -5.16
C MET A 227 14.26 25.96 -5.62
N LEU A 228 14.96 24.88 -5.27
CA LEU A 228 16.34 24.62 -5.72
C LEU A 228 16.41 24.36 -7.24
N LEU A 229 15.43 23.66 -7.81
CA LEU A 229 15.32 23.45 -9.26
C LEU A 229 15.02 24.77 -10.00
N ALA A 230 14.14 25.60 -9.46
CA ALA A 230 13.83 26.93 -10.01
C ALA A 230 15.04 27.88 -9.97
N ILE A 231 15.78 27.92 -8.85
CA ILE A 231 17.01 28.71 -8.70
C ILE A 231 18.08 28.25 -9.72
N SER A 232 18.25 26.94 -9.89
CA SER A 232 19.21 26.38 -10.85
C SER A 232 18.87 26.73 -12.30
N ALA A 233 17.58 26.69 -12.67
CA ALA A 233 17.10 27.11 -13.99
C ALA A 233 17.32 28.62 -14.24
N CYS A 234 17.03 29.46 -13.24
CA CYS A 234 17.29 30.89 -13.30
C CYS A 234 18.80 31.20 -13.48
N LEU A 235 19.67 30.56 -12.69
CA LEU A 235 21.12 30.77 -12.77
C LEU A 235 21.70 30.36 -14.14
N ASN A 236 21.22 29.25 -14.72
CA ASN A 236 21.61 28.84 -16.07
C ASN A 236 21.14 29.82 -17.14
N SER A 237 19.92 30.38 -17.03
CA SER A 237 19.41 31.39 -17.97
C SER A 237 20.18 32.72 -17.91
N ILE A 238 20.74 33.08 -16.74
CA ILE A 238 21.55 34.29 -16.57
C ILE A 238 22.95 34.09 -17.17
N ARG A 239 23.52 32.88 -17.05
CA ARG A 239 24.82 32.53 -17.64
C ARG A 239 24.79 32.55 -19.17
N THR A 240 23.71 32.08 -19.79
CA THR A 240 23.58 32.04 -21.25
C THR A 240 23.26 33.39 -21.90
N ARG A 241 22.87 34.41 -21.10
CA ARG A 241 22.51 35.75 -21.58
C ARG A 241 23.64 36.79 -21.50
N ARG A 242 24.85 36.44 -21.06
CA ARG A 242 25.98 37.40 -21.08
C ARG A 242 26.45 37.60 -22.54
N PRO A 243 26.33 38.81 -23.12
CA PRO A 243 26.87 39.07 -24.45
C PRO A 243 28.40 38.97 -24.42
N ALA A 244 28.98 38.29 -25.43
CA ALA A 244 30.41 38.19 -25.61
C ALA A 244 31.02 39.60 -25.66
N ARG A 245 31.88 39.94 -24.69
CA ARG A 245 32.69 41.16 -24.76
C ARG A 245 33.59 41.04 -25.98
N GLY A 246 33.30 41.82 -27.02
CA GLY A 246 34.16 41.94 -28.19
C GLY A 246 35.55 42.40 -27.77
N LEU A 247 36.57 41.65 -28.18
CA LEU A 247 37.97 42.05 -28.03
C LEU A 247 38.23 43.28 -28.93
N PRO A 248 38.94 44.31 -28.45
CA PRO A 248 39.29 45.46 -29.29
C PRO A 248 40.29 45.03 -30.38
N ARG A 249 39.98 45.36 -31.63
CA ARG A 249 40.91 45.25 -32.75
C ARG A 249 42.07 46.21 -32.53
N GLN A 250 43.29 45.68 -32.44
CA GLN A 250 44.50 46.50 -32.60
C GLN A 250 44.69 46.80 -34.09
N ALA A 251 45.09 48.05 -34.36
CA ALA A 251 45.34 48.62 -35.68
C ALA A 251 46.52 47.94 -36.40
#